data_AF-A0A3M3WCH4-F1
#
_entry.id   AF-A0A3M3WCH4-F1
#
_cell.length_a   1.000
_cell.length_b   1.000
_cell.length_c   1.000
_cell.angle_alpha   90.00
_cell.angle_beta   90.00
_cell.angle_gamma   90.00
#
_symmetry.space_group_name_H-M   'P 1'
#
loop_
_entity.id
_entity.type
_entity.pdbx_description
1 polymer ?
#
loop_
_entity_poly.entity_id
_entity_poly.type
_entity_poly.pdbx_seq_one_letter_code
_entity_poly.pdbx_strand_id
1 'polypeptide(L)'
;MKKTLFILSALALLTACNQESKEAPKPAPASVQATLVPQTPPTDKWVGKWIGVEGLYLTIAKDDSIGRGHYLLTMQYGLDADDAGTFKGEANEDGIAFNRPDGPQLLRAGDGEATGLKWLADKKDCLIVDTGEGYCR
;
A
#
# COMPACT_ATOMS: atom_id res chain seq x y z
N MET A 1 30.14 -23.06 -98.89
CA MET A 1 31.28 -22.97 -97.96
C MET A 1 30.95 -21.98 -96.84
N LYS A 2 31.44 -22.22 -95.61
CA LYS A 2 31.15 -21.58 -94.29
C LYS A 2 29.92 -22.17 -93.57
N LYS A 3 30.10 -23.14 -92.66
CA LYS A 3 30.59 -23.12 -91.25
C LYS A 3 29.50 -22.67 -90.24
N THR A 4 28.76 -23.68 -89.78
CA THR A 4 28.41 -24.00 -88.37
C THR A 4 28.30 -22.87 -87.35
N LEU A 5 27.18 -22.82 -86.61
CA LEU A 5 27.16 -23.23 -85.21
C LEU A 5 25.74 -23.49 -84.69
N PHE A 6 25.60 -24.59 -83.96
CA PHE A 6 24.48 -25.02 -83.12
C PHE A 6 24.19 -24.00 -82.00
N ILE A 7 22.95 -23.96 -81.48
CA ILE A 7 22.62 -24.30 -80.07
C ILE A 7 21.09 -24.35 -79.89
N LEU A 8 20.67 -25.43 -79.21
CA LEU A 8 19.33 -25.84 -78.83
C LEU A 8 18.71 -24.98 -77.71
N SER A 9 17.40 -24.80 -77.80
CA SER A 9 16.35 -25.06 -76.78
C SER A 9 16.67 -24.90 -75.28
N ALA A 10 15.84 -24.12 -74.56
CA ALA A 10 14.88 -24.65 -73.59
C ALA A 10 14.13 -23.51 -72.86
N LEU A 11 12.81 -23.61 -72.87
CA LEU A 11 11.87 -22.86 -72.05
C LEU A 11 11.88 -23.43 -70.62
N ALA A 12 12.04 -22.60 -69.60
CA ALA A 12 11.75 -22.98 -68.21
C ALA A 12 11.11 -21.81 -67.46
N LEU A 13 9.83 -21.98 -67.13
CA LEU A 13 9.05 -21.14 -66.22
C LEU A 13 9.62 -21.30 -64.81
N LEU A 14 10.00 -20.20 -64.16
CA LEU A 14 10.30 -20.18 -62.73
C LEU A 14 9.29 -19.28 -62.02
N THR A 15 8.30 -19.94 -61.43
CA THR A 15 7.48 -19.43 -60.35
C THR A 15 8.37 -19.19 -59.12
N ALA A 16 8.67 -17.94 -58.80
CA ALA A 16 9.35 -17.60 -57.55
C ALA A 16 8.30 -17.46 -56.44
N CYS A 17 8.27 -18.43 -55.53
CA CYS A 17 7.48 -18.41 -54.32
C CYS A 17 7.95 -17.29 -53.38
N ASN A 18 7.01 -16.44 -52.98
CA ASN A 18 7.20 -15.42 -51.95
C ASN A 18 7.34 -16.11 -50.58
N GLN A 19 8.57 -16.29 -50.09
CA GLN A 19 8.82 -16.79 -48.73
C GLN A 19 8.79 -15.63 -47.75
N GLU A 20 7.60 -15.34 -47.23
CA GLU A 20 7.45 -14.55 -46.01
C GLU A 20 8.08 -15.36 -44.86
N SER A 21 9.20 -14.87 -44.33
CA SER A 21 9.82 -15.46 -43.15
C SER A 21 8.90 -15.23 -41.95
N LYS A 22 8.22 -16.29 -41.49
CA LYS A 22 7.54 -16.30 -40.18
C LYS A 22 8.61 -16.19 -39.09
N GLU A 23 8.85 -14.98 -38.63
CA GLU A 23 9.55 -14.73 -37.39
C GLU A 23 8.79 -15.40 -36.24
N ALA A 24 9.49 -16.23 -35.46
CA ALA A 24 8.91 -16.89 -34.30
C ALA A 24 8.48 -15.83 -33.27
N PRO A 25 7.33 -15.99 -32.59
CA PRO A 25 6.91 -15.03 -31.57
C PRO A 25 7.96 -14.95 -30.47
N LYS A 26 8.50 -13.75 -30.25
CA LYS A 26 9.35 -13.42 -29.11
C LYS A 26 8.62 -13.82 -27.81
N PRO A 27 9.27 -14.49 -26.84
CA PRO A 27 8.65 -14.79 -25.56
C PRO A 27 8.15 -13.49 -24.94
N ALA A 28 6.87 -13.46 -24.55
CA ALA A 28 6.31 -12.35 -23.80
C ALA A 28 7.16 -12.10 -22.55
N PRO A 29 7.45 -10.85 -22.17
CA PRO A 29 8.15 -10.55 -20.93
C PRO A 29 7.40 -11.21 -19.76
N ALA A 30 8.17 -11.74 -18.80
CA ALA A 30 7.62 -12.36 -17.60
C ALA A 30 6.56 -11.42 -17.00
N SER A 31 5.34 -11.95 -16.88
CA SER A 31 4.19 -11.26 -16.31
C SER A 31 4.62 -10.61 -15.00
N VAL A 32 4.62 -9.26 -14.96
CA VAL A 32 4.76 -8.51 -13.73
C VAL A 32 3.52 -8.85 -12.92
N GLN A 33 3.66 -9.84 -12.04
CA GLN A 33 2.67 -10.11 -11.02
C GLN A 33 2.67 -8.88 -10.12
N ALA A 34 1.79 -7.93 -10.43
CA ALA A 34 1.46 -6.84 -9.53
C ALA A 34 1.05 -7.48 -8.22
N THR A 35 1.94 -7.43 -7.22
CA THR A 35 1.61 -7.85 -5.86
C THR A 35 0.39 -7.04 -5.47
N LEU A 36 -0.75 -7.71 -5.34
CA LEU A 36 -2.01 -7.07 -4.98
C LEU A 36 -1.82 -6.50 -3.57
N VAL A 37 -1.53 -5.19 -3.49
CA VAL A 37 -1.60 -4.45 -2.24
C VAL A 37 -2.99 -4.77 -1.64
N PRO A 38 -3.07 -5.16 -0.36
CA PRO A 38 -4.35 -5.43 0.28
C PRO A 38 -5.33 -4.31 -0.04
N GLN A 39 -6.52 -4.67 -0.53
CA GLN A 39 -7.54 -3.69 -0.94
C GLN A 39 -7.99 -2.80 0.23
N THR A 40 -7.68 -3.21 1.46
CA THR A 40 -8.00 -2.55 2.71
C THR A 40 -6.73 -2.45 3.55
N PRO A 41 -6.28 -1.24 3.94
CA PRO A 41 -5.15 -1.07 4.84
C PRO A 41 -5.37 -1.84 6.15
N PRO A 42 -4.36 -2.53 6.71
CA PRO A 42 -4.50 -3.23 7.98
C PRO A 42 -5.00 -2.34 9.13
N THR A 43 -4.69 -1.05 9.07
CA THR A 43 -5.12 0.01 10.00
C THR A 43 -6.63 0.26 9.99
N ASP A 44 -7.37 -0.22 9.00
CA ASP A 44 -8.84 -0.14 9.02
C ASP A 44 -9.46 -0.90 10.19
N LYS A 45 -8.77 -1.93 10.73
CA LYS A 45 -9.21 -2.66 11.93
C LYS A 45 -9.19 -1.79 13.20
N TRP A 46 -8.58 -0.60 13.11
CA TRP A 46 -8.47 0.36 14.20
C TRP A 46 -9.61 1.36 14.25
N VAL A 47 -10.46 1.44 13.22
CA VAL A 47 -11.65 2.31 13.22
C VAL A 47 -12.52 2.04 14.44
N GLY A 48 -12.94 3.10 15.12
CA GLY A 48 -13.71 3.04 16.35
C GLY A 48 -13.06 3.78 17.52
N LYS A 49 -13.63 3.61 18.72
CA LYS A 49 -13.18 4.26 19.95
C LYS A 49 -12.24 3.37 20.75
N TRP A 50 -11.18 3.97 21.26
CA TRP A 50 -10.14 3.41 22.11
C TRP A 50 -10.03 4.24 23.39
N ILE A 51 -9.77 3.58 24.52
CA ILE A 51 -9.83 4.20 25.84
C ILE A 51 -8.45 4.24 26.48
N GLY A 52 -8.02 5.43 26.88
CA GLY A 52 -6.82 5.64 27.67
C GLY A 52 -7.16 5.78 29.16
N VAL A 53 -6.15 6.05 29.97
CA VAL A 53 -6.31 6.33 31.40
C VAL A 53 -6.95 7.72 31.61
N GLU A 54 -7.47 8.00 32.79
CA GLU A 54 -7.82 9.38 33.23
C GLU A 54 -8.78 10.16 32.30
N GLY A 55 -9.60 9.45 31.51
CA GLY A 55 -10.55 10.07 30.57
C GLY A 55 -9.97 10.35 29.18
N LEU A 56 -8.70 10.00 28.93
CA LEU A 56 -8.10 10.02 27.61
C LEU A 56 -8.83 9.07 26.67
N TYR A 57 -8.93 9.45 25.40
CA TYR A 57 -9.55 8.61 24.39
C TYR A 57 -8.99 8.94 23.01
N LEU A 58 -9.16 7.97 22.10
CA LEU A 58 -8.91 8.11 20.68
C LEU A 58 -10.08 7.52 19.92
N THR A 59 -10.65 8.28 18.99
CA THR A 59 -11.64 7.80 18.03
C THR A 59 -11.07 7.92 16.63
N ILE A 60 -11.04 6.80 15.92
CA ILE A 60 -10.52 6.71 14.56
C ILE A 60 -11.69 6.54 13.60
N ALA A 61 -11.82 7.46 12.65
CA ALA A 61 -12.76 7.38 11.54
C ALA A 61 -11.99 7.40 10.21
N LYS A 62 -12.57 6.82 9.16
CA LYS A 62 -12.02 6.94 7.80
C LYS A 62 -12.25 8.35 7.28
N ASP A 63 -11.26 8.89 6.58
CA ASP A 63 -11.41 10.11 5.80
C ASP A 63 -11.70 9.75 4.34
N ASP A 64 -12.95 9.37 4.08
CA ASP A 64 -13.41 8.97 2.74
C ASP A 64 -13.30 10.11 1.71
N SER A 65 -13.12 11.36 2.16
CA SER A 65 -12.93 12.52 1.27
C SER A 65 -11.56 12.54 0.59
N ILE A 66 -10.55 11.89 1.19
CA ILE A 66 -9.20 11.77 0.64
C ILE A 66 -9.01 10.38 0.03
N GLY A 67 -9.50 9.34 0.71
CA GLY A 67 -9.48 7.97 0.21
C GLY A 67 -8.91 6.97 1.22
N ARG A 68 -8.65 5.76 0.73
CA ARG A 68 -8.19 4.64 1.57
C ARG A 68 -6.87 4.97 2.26
N GLY A 69 -6.74 4.56 3.52
CA GLY A 69 -5.54 4.80 4.32
C GLY A 69 -5.49 6.17 4.97
N HIS A 70 -6.47 7.05 4.72
CA HIS A 70 -6.58 8.33 5.41
C HIS A 70 -7.64 8.26 6.51
N TYR A 71 -7.34 8.90 7.64
CA TYR A 71 -8.17 8.84 8.84
C TYR A 71 -8.33 10.21 9.50
N LEU A 72 -9.43 10.36 10.23
CA LEU A 72 -9.62 11.40 11.23
C LEU A 72 -9.44 10.80 12.62
N LEU A 73 -8.51 11.37 13.38
CA LEU A 73 -8.13 10.93 14.72
C LEU A 73 -8.62 11.99 15.72
N THR A 74 -9.79 11.75 16.33
CA THR A 74 -10.34 12.64 17.37
C THR A 74 -9.93 12.12 18.75
N MET A 75 -9.23 12.93 19.55
CA MET A 75 -8.62 12.46 20.78
C MET A 75 -8.59 13.52 21.88
N GLN A 76 -8.56 13.02 23.12
CA GLN A 76 -8.01 13.69 24.31
C GLN A 76 -6.73 12.92 24.66
N TYR A 77 -5.57 13.55 24.55
CA TYR A 77 -4.25 12.93 24.67
C TYR A 77 -3.42 13.40 25.87
N GLY A 78 -3.94 14.38 26.62
CA GLY A 78 -3.42 14.81 27.91
C GLY A 78 -4.55 15.32 28.80
N LEU A 79 -4.22 15.86 29.98
CA LEU A 79 -5.23 16.30 30.94
C LEU A 79 -5.65 17.76 30.73
N ASP A 80 -4.90 18.51 29.93
CA ASP A 80 -5.22 19.89 29.63
C ASP A 80 -6.24 19.98 28.48
N ALA A 81 -7.04 21.06 28.46
CA ALA A 81 -8.06 21.25 27.44
C ALA A 81 -7.48 21.37 26.02
N ASP A 82 -6.25 21.86 25.93
CA ASP A 82 -5.51 22.03 24.67
C ASP A 82 -4.87 20.71 24.19
N ASP A 83 -4.83 19.68 25.05
CA ASP A 83 -4.42 18.32 24.70
C ASP A 83 -5.57 17.53 24.08
N ALA A 84 -6.36 18.19 23.22
CA ALA A 84 -7.49 17.61 22.52
C ALA A 84 -7.58 18.12 21.09
N GLY A 85 -8.16 17.31 20.19
CA GLY A 85 -8.39 17.74 18.83
C GLY A 85 -8.78 16.63 17.87
N THR A 86 -8.96 17.00 16.60
CA THR A 86 -9.12 16.07 15.48
C THR A 86 -7.98 16.28 14.50
N PHE A 87 -7.22 15.22 14.24
CA PHE A 87 -6.01 15.25 13.41
C PHE A 87 -6.16 14.35 12.20
N LYS A 88 -5.57 14.76 11.07
CA LYS A 88 -5.50 13.92 9.87
C LYS A 88 -4.36 12.92 10.02
N GLY A 89 -4.68 11.65 9.81
CA GLY A 89 -3.71 10.55 9.81
C GLY A 89 -3.62 9.87 8.45
N GLU A 90 -2.47 9.29 8.16
CA GLU A 90 -2.21 8.49 6.96
C GLU A 90 -1.53 7.17 7.34
N ALA A 91 -2.05 6.07 6.81
CA ALA A 91 -1.46 4.75 6.97
C ALA A 91 -0.11 4.66 6.27
N ASN A 92 0.86 4.08 6.96
CA ASN A 92 2.12 3.64 6.40
C ASN A 92 2.42 2.20 6.86
N GLU A 93 3.64 1.72 6.60
CA GLU A 93 4.04 0.36 6.98
C GLU A 93 4.09 0.13 8.50
N ASP A 94 4.31 1.19 9.28
CA ASP A 94 4.47 1.11 10.74
C ASP A 94 3.18 1.39 11.52
N GLY A 95 2.18 2.03 10.90
CA GLY A 95 0.93 2.41 11.56
C GLY A 95 0.22 3.59 10.89
N ILE A 96 -0.30 4.53 11.69
CA ILE A 96 -0.90 5.79 11.20
C ILE A 96 -0.01 6.95 11.62
N ALA A 97 0.63 7.60 10.65
CA ALA A 97 1.37 8.85 10.86
C ALA A 97 0.41 10.05 10.89
N PHE A 98 0.62 10.99 11.80
CA PHE A 98 -0.20 12.21 11.93
C PHE A 98 0.62 13.34 12.55
N ASN A 99 0.10 14.57 12.50
CA ASN A 99 0.74 15.73 13.14
C ASN A 99 -0.19 16.36 14.18
N ARG A 100 0.38 16.73 15.31
CA ARG A 100 -0.25 17.47 16.42
C ARG A 100 0.56 18.74 16.72
N PRO A 101 0.07 19.64 17.60
CA PRO A 101 0.85 20.80 18.03
C PRO A 101 2.19 20.45 18.70
N ASP A 102 2.27 19.27 19.31
CA ASP A 102 3.49 18.75 19.95
C ASP A 102 4.46 18.05 18.98
N GLY A 103 4.10 17.91 17.70
CA GLY A 103 4.98 17.43 16.64
C GLY A 103 4.41 16.28 15.79
N PRO A 104 5.25 15.68 14.94
CA PRO A 104 4.90 14.49 14.17
C PRO A 104 4.79 13.27 15.10
N GLN A 105 3.73 12.50 14.92
CA GLN A 105 3.37 11.35 15.74
C GLN A 105 3.15 10.11 14.87
N LEU A 106 3.25 8.94 15.49
CA LEU A 106 2.98 7.66 14.83
C LEU A 106 2.21 6.73 15.78
N LEU A 107 0.96 6.45 15.43
CA LEU A 107 0.10 5.51 16.14
C LEU A 107 0.38 4.09 15.68
N ARG A 108 0.79 3.22 16.61
CA ARG A 108 1.16 1.82 16.33
C ARG A 108 0.31 0.85 17.15
N ALA A 109 0.16 -0.37 16.65
CA ALA A 109 -0.40 -1.45 17.47
C ALA A 109 0.60 -1.89 18.54
N GLY A 110 0.07 -2.25 19.71
CA GLY A 110 0.83 -2.85 20.80
C GLY A 110 -0.12 -3.50 21.80
N ASP A 111 0.38 -3.68 23.02
CA ASP A 111 -0.40 -4.17 24.14
C ASP A 111 -0.32 -3.22 25.33
N GLY A 112 -0.99 -3.59 26.40
CA GLY A 112 -1.09 -2.83 27.63
C GLY A 112 0.26 -2.53 28.27
N GLU A 113 1.17 -3.50 28.24
CA GLU A 113 2.51 -3.36 28.79
C GLU A 113 3.33 -2.34 28.00
N ALA A 114 3.26 -2.39 26.66
CA ALA A 114 3.93 -1.45 25.79
C ALA A 114 3.45 0.00 25.95
N THR A 115 2.25 0.25 26.50
CA THR A 115 1.79 1.61 26.82
C THR A 115 2.59 2.28 27.95
N GLY A 116 3.24 1.50 28.82
CA GLY A 116 3.85 2.00 30.06
C GLY A 116 2.83 2.42 31.14
N LEU A 117 1.53 2.22 30.91
CA LEU A 117 0.45 2.65 31.80
C LEU A 117 -0.06 1.46 32.64
N LYS A 118 0.17 1.51 33.95
CA LYS A 118 -0.16 0.43 34.90
C LYS A 118 -1.61 -0.07 34.77
N TRP A 119 -2.56 0.83 34.57
CA TRP A 119 -3.98 0.49 34.46
C TRP A 119 -4.37 -0.21 33.16
N LEU A 120 -3.51 -0.12 32.15
CA LEU A 120 -3.70 -0.77 30.86
C LEU A 120 -2.86 -2.06 30.73
N ALA A 121 -1.91 -2.33 31.63
CA ALA A 121 -0.88 -3.37 31.50
C ALA A 121 -1.40 -4.75 31.04
N ASP A 122 -2.56 -5.19 31.54
CA ASP A 122 -3.12 -6.51 31.21
C ASP A 122 -3.91 -6.54 29.89
N LYS A 123 -4.12 -5.39 29.23
CA LYS A 123 -4.80 -5.29 27.94
C LYS A 123 -3.91 -5.82 26.82
N LYS A 124 -4.54 -6.39 25.78
CA LYS A 124 -3.84 -7.02 24.65
C LYS A 124 -4.14 -6.40 23.30
N ASP A 125 -5.15 -5.54 23.24
CA ASP A 125 -5.51 -4.81 22.03
C ASP A 125 -5.40 -3.32 22.35
N CYS A 126 -4.24 -2.74 22.02
CA CYS A 126 -3.91 -1.36 22.30
C CYS A 126 -3.29 -0.67 21.09
N LEU A 127 -3.49 0.64 21.02
CA LEU A 127 -2.80 1.55 20.11
C LEU A 127 -1.96 2.53 20.93
N ILE A 128 -0.76 2.81 20.46
CA ILE A 128 0.29 3.51 21.21
C ILE A 128 0.87 4.60 20.32
N VAL A 129 0.95 5.82 20.87
CA VAL A 129 1.64 6.94 20.22
C VAL A 129 3.06 7.02 20.76
N ASP A 130 3.20 7.04 22.08
CA ASP A 130 4.47 7.02 22.81
C ASP A 130 4.32 6.28 24.14
N THR A 131 5.43 6.03 24.82
CA THR A 131 5.42 5.52 26.20
C THR A 131 4.71 6.54 27.10
N GLY A 132 3.66 6.11 27.80
CA GLY A 132 2.79 6.97 28.58
C GLY A 132 1.55 7.48 27.82
N GLU A 133 1.44 7.21 26.52
CA GLU A 133 0.27 7.55 25.70
C GLU A 133 -0.22 6.32 24.92
N GLY A 134 -1.21 5.64 25.50
CA GLY A 134 -1.82 4.45 24.90
C GLY A 134 -3.32 4.35 25.16
N TYR A 135 -4.00 3.69 24.24
CA TYR A 135 -5.44 3.50 24.24
C TYR A 135 -5.77 2.04 23.95
N CYS A 136 -6.61 1.41 24.76
CA CYS A 136 -6.93 -0.01 24.63
C CYS A 136 -8.43 -0.26 24.47
N ARG A 137 -8.78 -1.47 24.06
CA ARG A 137 -10.15 -2.01 24.03
C ARG A 137 -10.22 -3.40 24.68
#